data_AF-A0AAT9HD74-F1
#
_entry.id   AF-A0AAT9HD74-F1
#
_cell.length_a   1.000
_cell.length_b   1.000
_cell.length_c   1.000
_cell.angle_alpha   90.00
_cell.angle_beta   90.00
_cell.angle_gamma   90.00
#
_symmetry.space_group_name_H-M   'P 1'
#
loop_
_entity.id
_entity.type
_entity.pdbx_description
1 polymer ?
#
loop_
_entity_poly.entity_id
_entity_poly.type
_entity_poly.pdbx_seq_one_letter_code
_entity_poly.pdbx_strand_id
1 'polypeptide(L)' 'MLERSAIEVAGRRLPEGEEELALLSDSVILVCLHRGTRLELAMSEDALTGFLAWLEAAPPGQRVNVA' A
#
# COMPACT_ATOMS: atom_id res chain seq x y z
N MET A 1 -13.32 -5.43 -4.95
CA MET A 1 -12.12 -5.25 -5.79
C MET A 1 -11.41 -4.02 -5.26
N LEU A 2 -10.11 -4.07 -4.99
CA LEU A 2 -9.35 -2.91 -4.52
C LEU A 2 -9.19 -1.92 -5.68
N GLU A 3 -9.89 -0.80 -5.64
CA GLU A 3 -9.72 0.27 -6.63
C GLU A 3 -8.61 1.20 -6.21
N ARG A 4 -7.55 1.25 -7.02
CA ARG A 4 -6.36 2.07 -6.77
C ARG A 4 -6.67 3.52 -6.45
N SER A 5 -7.52 4.16 -7.25
CA SER A 5 -7.89 5.58 -7.10
C SER A 5 -8.64 5.88 -5.81
N ALA A 6 -9.09 4.85 -5.10
CA ALA A 6 -9.81 4.95 -3.85
C ALA A 6 -8.98 4.43 -2.66
N ILE A 7 -7.67 4.19 -2.84
CA ILE A 7 -6.74 3.81 -1.77
C ILE A 7 -5.91 5.03 -1.41
N GLU A 8 -5.90 5.37 -0.12
CA GLU A 8 -5.07 6.42 0.46
C GLU A 8 -4.13 5.81 1.48
N VAL A 9 -2.84 6.13 1.43
CA VAL A 9 -1.87 5.69 2.43
C VAL A 9 -1.97 6.62 3.65
N ALA A 10 -2.34 6.06 4.79
CA ALA A 10 -2.50 6.80 6.04
C ALA A 10 -1.28 6.69 6.97
N GLY A 11 -0.45 5.66 6.80
CA GLY A 11 0.78 5.51 7.58
C GLY A 11 1.46 4.16 7.44
N ARG A 12 2.59 4.02 8.13
CA ARG A 12 3.42 2.81 8.17
C ARG A 12 3.70 2.47 9.64
N ARG A 13 3.57 1.20 10.02
CA ARG A 13 3.94 0.70 11.35
C ARG A 13 4.66 -0.64 11.27
N LEU A 14 5.35 -0.99 12.35
CA LEU A 14 5.90 -2.34 12.52
C LEU A 14 4.78 -3.30 12.99
N PRO A 15 4.89 -4.60 12.70
CA PRO A 15 4.09 -5.63 13.34
C PRO A 15 4.23 -5.58 14.86
N GLU A 16 3.16 -5.88 15.59
CA GLU A 16 3.17 -5.88 17.05
C GLU A 16 2.47 -7.14 17.59
N GLY A 17 3.01 -7.73 18.66
CA GLY A 17 2.36 -8.80 19.41
C GLY A 17 2.20 -10.09 18.60
N GLU A 18 0.96 -10.54 18.38
CA GLU A 18 0.70 -11.78 17.64
C GLU A 18 1.10 -11.67 16.14
N GLU A 19 1.13 -10.45 15.61
CA GLU A 19 1.53 -10.19 14.22
C GLU A 19 3.01 -10.53 13.99
N GLU A 20 3.88 -10.29 14.97
CA GLU A 20 5.31 -10.62 14.89
C GLU A 20 5.56 -12.14 14.78
N LEU A 21 4.63 -12.95 15.30
CA LEU A 21 4.69 -14.41 15.25
C LEU A 21 4.08 -14.96 13.96
N ALA A 22 3.10 -14.25 13.39
CA ALA A 22 2.34 -14.69 12.23
C ALA A 22 2.92 -14.20 10.89
N LEU A 23 3.66 -13.10 10.88
CA LEU A 23 4.21 -12.48 9.69
C LEU A 23 5.67 -12.92 9.44
N LEU A 24 6.11 -12.71 8.20
CA LEU A 24 7.52 -12.90 7.84
C LEU A 24 8.37 -11.83 8.52
N SER A 25 9.60 -12.19 8.88
CA SER A 25 10.61 -11.23 9.33
C SER A 25 10.72 -10.06 8.34
N ASP A 26 10.92 -8.85 8.88
CA ASP A 26 11.00 -7.59 8.13
C ASP A 26 9.70 -7.18 7.40
N SER A 27 8.57 -7.79 7.77
CA SER A 27 7.26 -7.31 7.33
C SER A 27 6.99 -5.93 7.90
N VAL A 28 6.40 -5.09 7.07
CA VAL A 28 5.86 -3.79 7.46
C VAL A 28 4.36 -3.79 7.25
N ILE A 29 3.65 -3.10 8.14
CA ILE A 29 2.20 -2.95 8.03
C ILE A 29 1.91 -1.57 7.46
N LEU A 30 1.35 -1.57 6.24
CA LEU A 30 0.88 -0.37 5.58
C LEU A 30 -0.58 -0.13 5.97
N VAL A 31 -0.84 1.05 6.54
CA VAL A 31 -2.17 1.49 6.89
C VAL A 31 -2.73 2.28 5.72
N CYS A 32 -3.88 1.83 5.21
CA CYS A 32 -4.58 2.48 4.13
C CYS A 32 -6.02 2.82 4.52
N LEU A 33 -6.60 3.78 3.81
CA LEU A 33 -8.04 3.99 3.75
C LEU A 33 -8.53 3.58 2.36
N HIS A 34 -9.62 2.81 2.33
CA HIS A 34 -10.33 2.47 1.12
C HIS A 34 -11.80 2.87 1.25
N ARG A 35 -12.20 3.94 0.55
CA ARG A 35 -13.57 4.48 0.64
C ARG A 35 -14.02 4.71 2.10
N GLY A 36 -13.11 5.23 2.93
CA GLY A 36 -13.33 5.46 4.37
C GLY A 36 -13.14 4.23 5.27
N THR A 37 -12.95 3.04 4.71
CA THR A 37 -12.64 1.81 5.47
C THR A 37 -11.14 1.72 5.72
N ARG A 38 -10.72 1.55 6.97
CA ARG A 38 -9.32 1.28 7.31
C ARG A 38 -8.92 -0.13 6.89
N LEU A 39 -7.81 -0.24 6.16
CA LEU A 39 -7.19 -1.50 5.74
C LEU A 39 -5.75 -1.53 6.27
N GLU A 40 -5.30 -2.71 6.68
CA GLU A 40 -3.91 -2.96 7.08
C GLU A 40 -3.34 -4.07 6.20
N LEU A 41 -2.22 -3.77 5.54
CA LEU A 41 -1.58 -4.67 4.59
C LEU A 41 -0.17 -4.99 5.09
N ALA A 42 0.07 -6.24 5.47
CA ALA A 42 1.40 -6.73 5.79
C ALA A 42 2.13 -7.12 4.49
N MET A 43 3.33 -6.58 4.29
CA MET A 43 4.17 -6.88 3.13
C MET A 43 5.65 -6.67 3.46
N SER A 44 6.57 -7.23 2.67
CA SER A 44 7.99 -6.92 2.79
C SER A 44 8.29 -5.47 2.34
N GLU A 45 9.44 -4.92 2.73
CA GLU A 45 9.88 -3.59 2.26
C GLU A 45 10.04 -3.52 0.73
N ASP A 46 10.49 -4.61 0.10
CA ASP A 46 10.59 -4.69 -1.36
C ASP A 46 9.21 -4.59 -2.04
N ALA A 47 8.23 -5.31 -1.50
CA ALA A 47 6.85 -5.27 -1.99
C ALA A 47 6.20 -3.90 -1.75
N LEU A 48 6.53 -3.23 -0.64
CA LEU A 48 6.05 -1.89 -0.34
C LEU A 48 6.44 -0.89 -1.43
N THR A 49 7.69 -0.91 -1.86
CA THR A 49 8.17 0.00 -2.92
C THR A 49 7.39 -0.20 -4.22
N GLY A 50 7.18 -1.46 -4.62
CA GLY A 50 6.37 -1.80 -5.79
C GLY A 50 4.90 -1.38 -5.66
N PHE A 51 4.32 -1.54 -4.47
CA PHE A 51 2.94 -1.14 -4.19
C PHE A 51 2.75 0.38 -4.27
N LEU A 52 3.67 1.15 -3.68
CA LEU A 52 3.65 2.61 -3.76
C LEU A 52 3.82 3.09 -5.21
N ALA A 53 4.75 2.48 -5.97
CA ALA A 53 4.91 2.80 -7.38
C ALA A 53 3.64 2.52 -8.21
N TRP A 54 2.92 1.45 -7.89
CA TRP A 54 1.64 1.13 -8.53
C TRP A 54 0.55 2.16 -8.21
N LEU A 55 0.48 2.64 -6.96
CA LEU A 55 -0.43 3.72 -6.55
C LEU A 55 -0.16 5.00 -7.33
N GLU A 56 1.11 5.39 -7.44
CA GLU A 56 1.56 6.63 -8.11
C GLU A 56 1.49 6.58 -9.64
N ALA A 57 1.43 5.39 -10.23
CA ALA A 57 1.37 5.27 -11.69
C ALA A 57 0.13 6.01 -12.25
N ALA A 58 0.26 6.74 -13.36
CA ALA A 58 -0.90 7.34 -14.01
C ALA A 58 -1.94 6.26 -14.41
N PRO A 59 -3.26 6.53 -14.30
CA PRO A 59 -4.26 5.61 -14.82
C PRO A 59 -4.01 5.33 -16.31
N PRO A 60 -4.18 4.08 -16.79
CA PRO A 60 -4.09 3.81 -18.22
C PRO A 60 -5.11 4.68 -18.97
N GLY A 61 -4.62 5.62 -19.78
CA GLY A 61 -5.43 6.59 -20.53
C GLY A 61 -5.01 8.06 -20.40
N GLN A 62 -4.16 8.41 -19.43
CA GLN A 62 -3.62 9.77 -19.31
C GLN A 62 -2.47 9.98 -20.31
N ARG A 63 -2.77 10.50 -21.51
CA ARG A 63 -1.72 10.99 -22.42
C ARG A 63 -1.01 12.15 -21.73
N VAL A 64 0.21 11.93 -21.25
CA VAL A 64 1.11 13.02 -20.88
C VAL A 64 1.57 13.62 -22.21
N ASN A 65 0.96 14.73 -22.63
CA ASN A 65 1.55 15.57 -23.67
C ASN A 65 2.78 16.23 -23.03
N VAL A 66 3.97 15.70 -23.30
CA VAL A 66 5.20 16.46 -23.14
C VAL A 66 5.27 17.41 -24.33
N ALA A 67 5.11 18.71 -24.05
CA ALA A 67 5.39 19.79 -24.99
C ALA A 67 6.90 20.07 -25.02
#